data_AF-A0A3D1GSY2-F1
#
_entry.id   AF-A0A3D1GSY2-F1
#
_cell.length_a   1.000
_cell.length_b   1.000
_cell.length_c   1.000
_cell.angle_alpha   90.00
_cell.angle_beta   90.00
_cell.angle_gamma   90.00
#
_symmetry.space_group_name_H-M   'P 1'
#
loop_
_entity.id
_entity.type
_entity.pdbx_description
1 polymer ?
#
loop_
_entity_poly.entity_id
_entity_poly.type
_entity_poly.pdbx_seq_one_letter_code
_entity_poly.pdbx_strand_id
1 'polypeptide(L)'
;LAAAAKKSGRVASEGLVAASVAGTVGALVELNSETDFVSRNDEFQSFAKALSELALGVDDLDALKAADFPGTGRTVEEELTQKIATIGENMTLRRMVKVSVDAGLVVPYMHNAVADGLGRIGVLVGLSSSADEAALTALGKQLAMHIAATSPASLSVDDLDPAMVQRERDVLIEQAKASGKPQEIAEKMVEGRMRKYYEEVVLLEQTFVIDGESKVKAVVEKAAKDAGSDIAMSAFGQFSLGEGVEKEETDFAAEVAAQLGG
;
A
#
# COMPACT_ATOMS: atom_id res chain seq x y z
N LEU A 1 -11.44 -26.38 -8.66
CA LEU A 1 -12.37 -26.23 -7.51
C LEU A 1 -11.94 -27.07 -6.30
N ALA A 2 -12.12 -28.40 -6.27
CA ALA A 2 -11.81 -29.21 -5.07
C ALA A 2 -10.34 -29.11 -4.58
N ALA A 3 -9.38 -29.02 -5.49
CA ALA A 3 -7.97 -28.88 -5.14
C ALA A 3 -7.61 -27.50 -4.55
N ALA A 4 -8.35 -26.46 -4.91
CA ALA A 4 -8.17 -25.09 -4.39
C ALA A 4 -8.86 -24.93 -3.02
N ALA A 5 -10.08 -25.46 -2.87
CA ALA A 5 -10.80 -25.46 -1.61
C ALA A 5 -10.05 -26.17 -0.47
N LYS A 6 -9.26 -27.22 -0.78
CA LYS A 6 -8.40 -27.88 0.21
C LYS A 6 -7.22 -27.02 0.68
N LYS A 7 -6.84 -26.01 -0.09
CA LYS A 7 -5.66 -25.17 0.15
C LYS A 7 -6.00 -23.79 0.74
N SER A 8 -7.25 -23.34 0.61
CA SER A 8 -7.68 -22.01 1.05
C SER A 8 -7.51 -21.74 2.54
N GLY A 9 -7.38 -22.79 3.37
CA GLY A 9 -7.08 -22.66 4.79
C GLY A 9 -5.60 -22.45 5.13
N ARG A 10 -4.69 -22.53 4.15
CA ARG A 10 -3.25 -22.33 4.36
C ARG A 10 -2.90 -20.83 4.29
N VAL A 11 -2.06 -20.36 5.19
CA VAL A 11 -1.67 -18.94 5.28
C VAL A 11 -0.88 -18.54 4.03
N ALA A 12 -1.34 -17.51 3.32
CA ALA A 12 -0.66 -16.91 2.18
C ALA A 12 -0.18 -15.50 2.54
N SER A 13 1.09 -15.40 2.96
CA SER A 13 1.70 -14.13 3.44
C SER A 13 2.89 -13.65 2.60
N GLU A 14 3.35 -14.47 1.66
CA GLU A 14 4.28 -14.06 0.60
C GLU A 14 3.49 -13.67 -0.66
N GLY A 15 4.16 -13.42 -1.78
CA GLY A 15 3.53 -12.98 -3.03
C GLY A 15 4.17 -11.74 -3.64
N LEU A 16 3.36 -10.92 -4.31
CA LEU A 16 3.77 -9.65 -4.93
C LEU A 16 2.68 -8.59 -4.79
N VAL A 17 3.13 -7.34 -4.69
CA VAL A 17 2.34 -6.17 -5.06
C VAL A 17 2.60 -5.87 -6.53
N ALA A 18 1.53 -5.67 -7.30
CA ALA A 18 1.57 -5.29 -8.70
C ALA A 18 0.97 -3.90 -8.89
N ALA A 19 1.62 -3.07 -9.70
CA ALA A 19 1.19 -1.72 -10.04
C ALA A 19 1.03 -1.58 -11.56
N SER A 20 -0.02 -0.90 -11.98
CA SER A 20 -0.23 -0.47 -13.37
C SER A 20 -0.75 0.96 -13.39
N VAL A 21 -0.37 1.72 -14.42
CA VAL A 21 -0.79 3.11 -14.62
C VAL A 21 -1.12 3.35 -16.09
N ALA A 22 -2.23 4.02 -16.35
CA ALA A 22 -2.64 4.50 -17.66
C ALA A 22 -3.07 5.98 -17.55
N GLY A 23 -2.16 6.90 -17.90
CA GLY A 23 -2.39 8.33 -17.83
C GLY A 23 -2.70 8.81 -16.41
N THR A 24 -3.93 9.24 -16.17
CA THR A 24 -4.38 9.79 -14.90
C THR A 24 -4.99 8.76 -13.94
N VAL A 25 -4.90 7.47 -14.26
CA VAL A 25 -5.41 6.37 -13.43
C VAL A 25 -4.30 5.37 -13.15
N GLY A 26 -4.19 4.94 -11.89
CA GLY A 26 -3.30 3.86 -11.48
C GLY A 26 -4.00 2.89 -10.54
N ALA A 27 -3.57 1.64 -10.55
CA ALA A 27 -4.07 0.60 -9.66
C ALA A 27 -2.93 -0.20 -9.03
N LEU A 28 -3.08 -0.53 -7.75
CA LEU A 28 -2.27 -1.52 -7.04
C LEU A 28 -3.12 -2.75 -6.74
N VAL A 29 -2.49 -3.91 -6.80
CA VAL A 29 -3.09 -5.19 -6.45
C VAL A 29 -2.10 -5.98 -5.61
N GLU A 30 -2.56 -6.59 -4.52
CA GLU A 30 -1.76 -7.56 -3.75
C GLU A 30 -2.23 -8.99 -4.08
N LEU A 31 -1.36 -9.77 -4.70
CA LEU A 31 -1.57 -11.20 -4.92
C LEU A 31 -0.63 -11.97 -3.99
N ASN A 32 -1.20 -12.72 -3.06
CA ASN A 32 -0.45 -13.52 -2.11
C ASN A 32 -0.27 -14.98 -2.56
N SER A 33 0.81 -15.60 -2.09
CA SER A 33 1.12 -17.03 -2.16
C SER A 33 1.59 -17.54 -0.78
N GLU A 34 1.69 -18.86 -0.63
CA GLU A 34 2.23 -19.46 0.60
C GLU A 34 3.73 -19.21 0.71
N THR A 35 4.47 -19.36 -0.39
CA THR A 35 5.93 -19.23 -0.42
C THR A 35 6.41 -18.10 -1.33
N ASP A 36 7.64 -17.64 -1.10
CA ASP A 36 8.33 -16.68 -1.96
C ASP A 36 8.90 -17.32 -3.23
N PHE A 37 8.97 -18.66 -3.30
CA PHE A 37 9.38 -19.37 -4.51
C PHE A 37 8.34 -19.23 -5.62
N VAL A 38 7.05 -19.32 -5.28
CA VAL A 38 5.97 -19.12 -6.24
C VAL A 38 5.94 -17.69 -6.78
N SER A 39 6.19 -16.70 -5.94
CA SER A 39 6.15 -15.30 -6.36
C SER A 39 7.24 -14.91 -7.36
N ARG A 40 8.32 -15.70 -7.45
CA ARG A 40 9.39 -15.54 -8.44
C ARG A 40 9.09 -16.22 -9.78
N ASN A 41 8.06 -17.05 -9.87
CA ASN A 41 7.70 -17.76 -11.11
C ASN A 41 7.09 -16.80 -12.15
N ASP A 42 7.48 -16.94 -13.42
CA ASP A 42 6.99 -16.11 -14.53
C ASP A 42 5.47 -16.15 -14.71
N GLU A 43 4.84 -17.30 -14.48
CA GLU A 43 3.38 -17.46 -14.55
C GLU A 43 2.68 -16.64 -13.44
N PHE A 44 3.23 -16.65 -12.22
CA PHE A 44 2.70 -15.85 -11.11
C PHE A 44 2.88 -14.35 -11.37
N GLN A 45 4.08 -13.96 -11.81
CA GLN A 45 4.39 -12.56 -12.13
C GLN A 45 3.50 -12.03 -13.27
N SER A 46 3.34 -12.82 -14.33
CA SER A 46 2.48 -12.47 -15.47
C SER A 46 1.02 -12.34 -15.05
N PHE A 47 0.55 -13.24 -14.18
CA PHE A 47 -0.81 -13.17 -13.64
C PHE A 47 -0.99 -11.92 -12.77
N ALA A 48 -0.08 -11.65 -11.83
CA ALA A 48 -0.13 -10.46 -10.98
C ALA A 48 -0.16 -9.15 -11.79
N LYS A 49 0.66 -9.07 -12.86
CA LYS A 49 0.66 -7.93 -13.78
C LYS A 49 -0.67 -7.78 -14.53
N ALA A 50 -1.21 -8.87 -15.07
CA ALA A 50 -2.51 -8.83 -15.75
C ALA A 50 -3.64 -8.37 -14.80
N LEU A 51 -3.58 -8.78 -13.53
CA LEU A 51 -4.54 -8.33 -12.52
C LEU A 51 -4.46 -6.81 -12.28
N SER A 52 -3.25 -6.23 -12.18
CA SER A 52 -3.11 -4.78 -12.00
C SER A 52 -3.55 -3.99 -13.22
N GLU A 53 -3.35 -4.52 -14.44
CA GLU A 53 -3.86 -3.91 -15.67
C GLU A 53 -5.40 -3.94 -15.72
N LEU A 54 -6.03 -5.06 -15.38
CA LEU A 54 -7.50 -5.16 -15.28
C LEU A 54 -8.07 -4.26 -14.19
N ALA A 55 -7.35 -4.11 -13.07
CA ALA A 55 -7.76 -3.26 -11.95
C ALA A 55 -7.91 -1.78 -12.31
N LEU A 56 -7.29 -1.31 -13.41
CA LEU A 56 -7.50 0.04 -13.94
C LEU A 56 -8.96 0.28 -14.39
N GLY A 57 -9.65 -0.77 -14.84
CA GLY A 57 -11.00 -0.71 -15.42
C GLY A 57 -12.15 -0.94 -14.44
N VAL A 58 -11.86 -1.21 -13.17
CA VAL A 58 -12.86 -1.56 -12.14
C VAL A 58 -12.66 -0.73 -10.87
N ASP A 59 -13.66 -0.65 -10.02
CA ASP A 59 -13.65 0.24 -8.84
C ASP A 59 -13.20 -0.46 -7.55
N ASP A 60 -13.46 -1.75 -7.44
CA ASP A 60 -13.20 -2.52 -6.23
C ASP A 60 -12.80 -3.98 -6.51
N LEU A 61 -12.41 -4.67 -5.43
CA LEU A 61 -11.90 -6.04 -5.48
C LEU A 61 -12.93 -7.04 -6.01
N ASP A 62 -14.21 -6.85 -5.69
CA ASP A 62 -15.26 -7.80 -6.10
C ASP A 62 -15.56 -7.63 -7.59
N ALA A 63 -15.58 -6.38 -8.08
CA ALA A 63 -15.63 -6.09 -9.51
C ALA A 63 -14.40 -6.65 -10.25
N LEU A 64 -13.20 -6.58 -9.67
CA LEU A 64 -12.01 -7.20 -10.25
C LEU A 64 -12.13 -8.72 -10.33
N LYS A 65 -12.58 -9.37 -9.25
CA LYS A 65 -12.77 -10.84 -9.23
C LYS A 65 -13.79 -11.31 -10.27
N ALA A 66 -14.84 -10.52 -10.50
CA ALA A 66 -15.88 -10.80 -11.47
C ALA A 66 -15.52 -10.44 -12.91
N ALA A 67 -14.45 -9.66 -13.14
CA ALA A 67 -14.04 -9.24 -14.48
C ALA A 67 -13.54 -10.44 -15.32
N ASP A 68 -13.74 -10.36 -16.63
CA ASP A 68 -13.23 -11.36 -17.58
C ASP A 68 -11.70 -11.36 -17.60
N PHE A 69 -11.09 -12.54 -17.47
CA PHE A 69 -9.67 -12.73 -17.68
C PHE A 69 -9.37 -12.98 -19.18
N PRO A 70 -8.59 -12.12 -19.85
CA PRO A 70 -8.43 -12.17 -21.30
C PRO A 70 -7.90 -13.50 -21.82
N GLY A 71 -8.53 -14.02 -22.88
CA GLY A 71 -8.06 -15.19 -23.62
C GLY A 71 -8.36 -16.54 -22.96
N THR A 72 -9.04 -16.58 -21.80
CA THR A 72 -9.30 -17.84 -21.09
C THR A 72 -10.79 -18.20 -20.97
N GLY A 73 -11.69 -17.25 -21.25
CA GLY A 73 -13.14 -17.44 -21.11
C GLY A 73 -13.59 -17.64 -19.67
N ARG A 74 -12.75 -17.23 -18.71
CA ARG A 74 -12.96 -17.32 -17.26
C ARG A 74 -12.96 -15.92 -16.67
N THR A 75 -13.64 -15.74 -15.55
CA THR A 75 -13.44 -14.57 -14.68
C THR A 75 -12.08 -14.62 -14.01
N VAL A 76 -11.63 -13.50 -13.44
CA VAL A 76 -10.41 -13.42 -12.63
C VAL A 76 -10.42 -14.44 -11.48
N GLU A 77 -11.56 -14.61 -10.79
CA GLU A 77 -11.69 -15.57 -9.70
C GLU A 77 -11.55 -17.03 -10.16
N GLU A 78 -12.13 -17.35 -11.32
CA GLU A 78 -12.01 -18.67 -11.94
C GLU A 78 -10.59 -18.93 -12.47
N GLU A 79 -9.93 -17.91 -13.02
CA GLU A 79 -8.53 -17.98 -13.42
C GLU A 79 -7.63 -18.25 -12.20
N LEU A 80 -7.78 -17.47 -11.13
CA LEU A 80 -7.05 -17.68 -9.87
C LEU A 80 -7.24 -19.11 -9.35
N THR A 81 -8.47 -19.62 -9.37
CA THR A 81 -8.78 -21.00 -8.94
C THR A 81 -8.03 -22.05 -9.77
N GLN A 82 -7.87 -21.83 -11.07
CA GLN A 82 -7.11 -22.72 -11.92
C GLN A 82 -5.61 -22.58 -11.71
N LYS A 83 -5.09 -21.36 -11.52
CA LYS A 83 -3.68 -21.15 -11.14
C LYS A 83 -3.34 -21.89 -9.85
N ILE A 84 -4.21 -21.85 -8.83
CA ILE A 84 -4.04 -22.62 -7.57
C ILE A 84 -3.96 -24.12 -7.84
N ALA A 85 -4.78 -24.63 -8.78
CA ALA A 85 -4.77 -26.04 -9.13
C ALA A 85 -3.48 -26.46 -9.86
N THR A 86 -2.95 -25.60 -10.74
CA THR A 86 -1.75 -25.86 -11.53
C THR A 86 -0.46 -25.64 -10.74
N ILE A 87 -0.35 -24.56 -9.98
CA ILE A 87 0.82 -24.22 -9.16
C ILE A 87 0.91 -25.10 -7.91
N GLY A 88 -0.23 -25.46 -7.31
CA GLY A 88 -0.27 -26.31 -6.12
C GLY A 88 -0.09 -25.58 -4.78
N GLU A 89 -0.08 -24.24 -4.79
CA GLU A 89 -0.12 -23.41 -3.59
C GLU A 89 -1.44 -22.63 -3.50
N ASN A 90 -1.84 -22.31 -2.27
CA ASN A 90 -2.87 -21.33 -2.01
C ASN A 90 -2.39 -19.98 -2.52
N MET A 91 -3.29 -19.28 -3.20
CA MET A 91 -3.06 -17.93 -3.65
C MET A 91 -4.30 -17.13 -3.38
N THR A 92 -4.12 -15.86 -3.02
CA THR A 92 -5.23 -14.97 -2.69
C THR A 92 -5.04 -13.64 -3.36
N LEU A 93 -6.01 -13.26 -4.18
CA LEU A 93 -6.16 -11.87 -4.63
C LEU A 93 -6.74 -11.08 -3.45
N ARG A 94 -5.86 -10.45 -2.68
CA ARG A 94 -6.17 -10.01 -1.30
C ARG A 94 -6.82 -8.65 -1.25
N ARG A 95 -6.25 -7.68 -1.96
CA ARG A 95 -6.75 -6.30 -1.98
C ARG A 95 -6.33 -5.59 -3.25
N MET A 96 -7.11 -4.58 -3.60
CA MET A 96 -6.75 -3.61 -4.63
C MET A 96 -7.03 -2.19 -4.15
N VAL A 97 -6.31 -1.23 -4.71
CA VAL A 97 -6.63 0.19 -4.57
C VAL A 97 -6.44 0.86 -5.92
N LYS A 98 -7.34 1.78 -6.25
CA LYS A 98 -7.26 2.61 -7.45
C LYS A 98 -7.07 4.06 -7.04
N VAL A 99 -6.16 4.75 -7.72
CA VAL A 99 -5.91 6.18 -7.59
C VAL A 99 -6.15 6.83 -8.94
N SER A 100 -6.93 7.91 -8.95
CA SER A 100 -7.17 8.69 -10.16
C SER A 100 -7.14 10.19 -9.89
N VAL A 101 -6.77 10.96 -10.89
CA VAL A 101 -6.87 12.42 -10.91
C VAL A 101 -7.61 12.88 -12.17
N ASP A 102 -8.32 14.00 -12.10
CA ASP A 102 -9.06 14.52 -13.26
C ASP A 102 -8.10 15.10 -14.31
N ALA A 103 -7.06 15.78 -13.86
CA ALA A 103 -6.02 16.37 -14.71
C ALA A 103 -4.67 16.34 -13.98
N GLY A 104 -3.64 15.80 -14.63
CA GLY A 104 -2.30 15.66 -14.06
C GLY A 104 -1.73 14.28 -14.34
N LEU A 105 -1.12 13.64 -13.33
CA LEU A 105 -0.42 12.37 -13.48
C LEU A 105 -0.56 11.49 -12.23
N VAL A 106 -0.67 10.17 -12.44
CA VAL A 106 -0.45 9.18 -11.39
C VAL A 106 0.95 8.58 -11.56
N VAL A 107 1.77 8.63 -10.51
CA VAL A 107 3.16 8.17 -10.53
C VAL A 107 3.32 6.91 -9.68
N PRO A 108 3.74 5.78 -10.27
CA PRO A 108 3.98 4.56 -9.52
C PRO A 108 5.42 4.50 -8.99
N TYR A 109 5.61 3.81 -7.88
CA TYR A 109 6.91 3.42 -7.34
C TYR A 109 6.85 2.01 -6.76
N MET A 110 7.82 1.18 -7.13
CA MET A 110 7.99 -0.16 -6.58
C MET A 110 9.28 -0.23 -5.78
N HIS A 111 9.17 -0.58 -4.50
CA HIS A 111 10.32 -0.90 -3.65
C HIS A 111 10.57 -2.41 -3.63
N ASN A 112 11.85 -2.79 -3.61
CA ASN A 112 12.29 -4.18 -3.77
C ASN A 112 11.63 -4.82 -5.00
N ALA A 113 11.77 -4.15 -6.14
CA ALA A 113 11.18 -4.57 -7.40
C ALA A 113 11.79 -5.90 -7.87
N VAL A 114 10.93 -6.80 -8.32
CA VAL A 114 11.29 -8.10 -8.91
C VAL A 114 11.24 -8.03 -10.43
N ALA A 115 10.29 -7.26 -10.97
CA ALA A 115 10.18 -6.92 -12.38
C ALA A 115 9.48 -5.56 -12.52
N ASP A 116 9.31 -5.08 -13.75
CA ASP A 116 8.57 -3.85 -14.03
C ASP A 116 7.13 -3.94 -13.49
N GLY A 117 6.75 -2.97 -12.66
CA GLY A 117 5.46 -2.94 -11.97
C GLY A 117 5.26 -3.98 -10.87
N LEU A 118 6.26 -4.79 -10.50
CA LEU A 118 6.14 -5.88 -9.53
C LEU A 118 7.17 -5.75 -8.40
N GLY A 119 6.76 -5.89 -7.13
CA GLY A 119 7.67 -5.76 -5.98
C GLY A 119 7.02 -6.09 -4.65
N ARG A 120 7.73 -5.81 -3.55
CA ARG A 120 7.21 -6.06 -2.18
C ARG A 120 6.45 -4.88 -1.60
N ILE A 121 6.74 -3.66 -2.04
CA ILE A 121 5.98 -2.47 -1.68
C ILE A 121 5.65 -1.74 -2.97
N GLY A 122 4.38 -1.43 -3.18
CA GLY A 122 3.91 -0.61 -4.29
C GLY A 122 3.28 0.67 -3.76
N VAL A 123 3.57 1.78 -4.42
CA VAL A 123 3.01 3.11 -4.11
C VAL A 123 2.50 3.75 -5.39
N LEU A 124 1.36 4.41 -5.31
CA LEU A 124 0.83 5.33 -6.32
C LEU A 124 0.69 6.72 -5.71
N VAL A 125 1.12 7.74 -6.44
CA VAL A 125 0.93 9.15 -6.07
C VAL A 125 0.15 9.85 -7.18
N GLY A 126 -1.05 10.35 -6.85
CA GLY A 126 -1.86 11.18 -7.73
C GLY A 126 -1.53 12.67 -7.55
N LEU A 127 -1.02 13.31 -8.59
CA LEU A 127 -0.74 14.74 -8.64
C LEU A 127 -1.72 15.41 -9.59
N SER A 128 -2.56 16.31 -9.08
CA SER A 128 -3.40 17.17 -9.90
C SER A 128 -2.67 18.45 -10.28
N SER A 129 -2.47 18.66 -11.58
CA SER A 129 -1.72 19.81 -12.10
C SER A 129 -1.79 19.92 -13.62
N SER A 130 -1.51 21.10 -14.15
CA SER A 130 -1.20 21.35 -15.58
C SER A 130 0.30 21.52 -15.85
N ALA A 131 1.16 21.28 -14.86
CA ALA A 131 2.61 21.35 -15.01
C ALA A 131 3.14 20.31 -16.00
N ASP A 132 4.39 20.51 -16.44
CA ASP A 132 5.09 19.56 -17.32
C ASP A 132 5.16 18.15 -16.71
N GLU A 133 4.92 17.13 -17.55
CA GLU A 133 4.86 15.73 -17.12
C GLU A 133 6.17 15.23 -16.51
N ALA A 134 7.32 15.70 -17.00
CA ALA A 134 8.62 15.30 -16.44
C ALA A 134 8.83 15.90 -15.05
N ALA A 135 8.37 17.13 -14.81
CA ALA A 135 8.39 17.76 -13.50
C ALA A 135 7.48 17.01 -12.51
N LEU A 136 6.25 16.67 -12.91
CA LEU A 136 5.31 15.87 -12.10
C LEU A 136 5.87 14.47 -11.82
N THR A 137 6.48 13.83 -12.81
CA THR A 137 7.11 12.51 -12.66
C THR A 137 8.26 12.56 -11.65
N ALA A 138 9.11 13.59 -11.71
CA ALA A 138 10.23 13.74 -10.79
C ALA A 138 9.76 13.93 -9.34
N LEU A 139 8.80 14.83 -9.12
CA LEU A 139 8.20 15.05 -7.80
C LEU A 139 7.49 13.79 -7.29
N GLY A 140 6.63 13.19 -8.12
CA GLY A 140 5.84 12.02 -7.75
C GLY A 140 6.70 10.83 -7.35
N LYS A 141 7.83 10.59 -8.03
CA LYS A 141 8.80 9.54 -7.64
C LYS A 141 9.37 9.78 -6.25
N GLN A 142 9.77 11.00 -5.96
CA GLN A 142 10.32 11.37 -4.66
C GLN A 142 9.29 11.24 -3.53
N LEU A 143 8.06 11.69 -3.77
CA LEU A 143 6.95 11.53 -2.83
C LEU A 143 6.61 10.04 -2.61
N ALA A 144 6.61 9.24 -3.68
CA ALA A 144 6.30 7.82 -3.58
C ALA A 144 7.37 7.05 -2.81
N MET A 145 8.66 7.41 -2.97
CA MET A 145 9.75 6.89 -2.13
C MET A 145 9.58 7.24 -0.66
N HIS A 146 9.15 8.48 -0.37
CA HIS A 146 8.86 8.90 0.99
C HIS A 146 7.74 8.06 1.62
N ILE A 147 6.61 7.94 0.93
CA ILE A 147 5.45 7.15 1.36
C ILE A 147 5.85 5.70 1.61
N ALA A 148 6.62 5.08 0.71
CA ALA A 148 7.12 3.72 0.89
C ALA A 148 7.95 3.55 2.18
N ALA A 149 8.67 4.60 2.61
CA ALA A 149 9.51 4.57 3.81
C ALA A 149 8.74 4.90 5.11
N THR A 150 7.73 5.77 5.05
CA THR A 150 7.06 6.30 6.25
C THR A 150 5.67 5.72 6.49
N SER A 151 5.04 5.11 5.48
CA SER A 151 3.70 4.53 5.55
C SER A 151 2.67 5.44 6.23
N PRO A 152 2.46 6.68 5.73
CA PRO A 152 1.52 7.61 6.31
C PRO A 152 0.09 7.05 6.29
N ALA A 153 -0.67 7.32 7.35
CA ALA A 153 -2.05 6.88 7.48
C ALA A 153 -3.04 7.77 6.68
N SER A 154 -2.65 9.00 6.35
CA SER A 154 -3.51 9.97 5.67
C SER A 154 -2.69 11.00 4.90
N LEU A 155 -3.34 11.66 3.93
CA LEU A 155 -2.73 12.75 3.15
C LEU A 155 -2.63 14.02 4.00
N SER A 156 -3.76 14.47 4.54
CA SER A 156 -3.88 15.63 5.42
C SER A 156 -4.51 15.27 6.77
N VAL A 157 -4.41 16.20 7.74
CA VAL A 157 -5.03 16.04 9.07
C VAL A 157 -6.54 15.89 8.95
N ASP A 158 -7.16 16.58 7.99
CA ASP A 158 -8.60 16.56 7.77
C ASP A 158 -9.09 15.22 7.21
N ASP A 159 -8.21 14.46 6.55
CA ASP A 159 -8.50 13.14 5.97
C ASP A 159 -8.24 11.99 6.96
N LEU A 160 -7.62 12.26 8.11
CA LEU A 160 -7.26 11.24 9.09
C LEU A 160 -8.52 10.70 9.79
N ASP A 161 -8.62 9.38 9.93
CA ASP A 161 -9.74 8.71 10.62
C ASP A 161 -9.99 9.37 11.99
N PRO A 162 -11.17 9.99 12.20
CA PRO A 162 -11.49 10.63 13.48
C PRO A 162 -11.39 9.67 14.66
N ALA A 163 -11.61 8.37 14.44
CA ALA A 163 -11.45 7.37 15.48
C ALA A 163 -9.98 7.13 15.84
N MET A 164 -9.02 7.24 14.89
CA MET A 164 -7.59 7.24 15.20
C MET A 164 -7.21 8.46 16.04
N VAL A 165 -7.67 9.65 15.63
CA VAL A 165 -7.42 10.90 16.35
C VAL A 165 -7.94 10.83 17.79
N GLN A 166 -9.17 10.37 17.96
CA GLN A 166 -9.80 10.28 19.27
C GLN A 166 -9.10 9.24 20.16
N ARG A 167 -8.79 8.05 19.62
CA ARG A 167 -8.05 7.02 20.35
C ARG A 167 -6.69 7.54 20.85
N GLU A 168 -5.92 8.19 19.98
CA GLU A 168 -4.63 8.74 20.36
C GLU A 168 -4.77 9.84 21.42
N ARG A 169 -5.73 10.75 21.24
CA ARG A 169 -6.01 11.81 22.22
C ARG A 169 -6.37 11.25 23.59
N ASP A 170 -7.20 10.22 23.66
CA ASP A 170 -7.61 9.60 24.93
C ASP A 170 -6.41 8.97 25.64
N VAL A 171 -5.54 8.26 24.91
CA VAL A 171 -4.29 7.71 25.43
C VAL A 171 -3.41 8.83 26.01
N LEU A 172 -3.26 9.94 25.30
CA LEU A 172 -2.46 11.07 25.74
C LEU A 172 -3.04 11.79 26.97
N ILE A 173 -4.37 11.90 27.06
CA ILE A 173 -5.07 12.46 28.22
C ILE A 173 -4.84 11.59 29.45
N GLU A 174 -4.96 10.27 29.34
CA GLU A 174 -4.72 9.36 30.46
C GLU A 174 -3.25 9.41 30.93
N GLN A 175 -2.30 9.47 29.99
CA GLN A 175 -0.89 9.68 30.33
C GLN A 175 -0.65 11.03 31.03
N ALA A 176 -1.36 12.08 30.61
CA ALA A 176 -1.24 13.40 31.21
C ALA A 176 -1.83 13.45 32.64
N LYS A 177 -2.99 12.82 32.87
CA LYS A 177 -3.60 12.68 34.22
C LYS A 177 -2.67 11.92 35.18
N ALA A 178 -2.06 10.85 34.70
CA ALA A 178 -1.12 10.05 35.49
C ALA A 178 0.18 10.81 35.86
N SER A 179 0.49 11.92 35.18
CA SER A 179 1.73 12.68 35.41
C SER A 179 1.70 13.59 36.65
N GLY A 180 0.54 13.80 37.28
CA GLY A 180 0.38 14.66 38.45
C GLY A 180 0.58 16.16 38.20
N LYS A 181 0.67 16.58 36.93
CA LYS A 181 0.85 17.98 36.53
C LYS A 181 -0.45 18.78 36.62
N PRO A 182 -0.39 20.11 36.82
CA PRO A 182 -1.55 20.99 36.72
C PRO A 182 -2.29 20.84 35.40
N GLN A 183 -3.62 21.00 35.43
CA GLN A 183 -4.50 20.80 34.26
C GLN A 183 -4.04 21.58 33.02
N GLU A 184 -3.70 22.86 33.16
CA GLU A 184 -3.23 23.68 32.04
C GLU A 184 -1.93 23.15 31.40
N ILE A 185 -1.05 22.53 32.20
CA ILE A 185 0.18 21.91 31.69
C ILE A 185 -0.13 20.58 31.02
N ALA A 186 -1.05 19.79 31.59
CA ALA A 186 -1.53 18.54 31.00
C ALA A 186 -2.18 18.77 29.63
N GLU A 187 -3.03 19.79 29.49
CA GLU A 187 -3.68 20.17 28.24
C GLU A 187 -2.66 20.56 27.16
N LYS A 188 -1.71 21.44 27.48
CA LYS A 188 -0.61 21.83 26.57
C LYS A 188 0.26 20.64 26.16
N MET A 189 0.45 19.66 27.06
CA MET A 189 1.19 18.44 26.75
C MET A 189 0.45 17.56 25.75
N VAL A 190 -0.86 17.38 25.92
CA VAL A 190 -1.69 16.62 24.97
C VAL A 190 -1.66 17.30 23.60
N GLU A 191 -1.83 18.61 23.53
CA GLU A 191 -1.79 19.37 22.28
C GLU A 191 -0.45 19.20 21.55
N GLY A 192 0.68 19.40 22.25
CA GLY A 192 2.00 19.24 21.67
C GLY A 192 2.29 17.82 21.17
N ARG A 193 1.79 16.80 21.89
CA ARG A 193 1.94 15.39 21.49
C ARG A 193 1.03 15.01 20.34
N MET A 194 -0.20 15.53 20.29
CA MET A 194 -1.09 15.37 19.14
C MET A 194 -0.48 15.99 17.88
N ARG A 195 0.15 17.17 18.00
CA ARG A 195 0.87 17.76 16.87
C ARG A 195 2.00 16.83 16.39
N LYS A 196 2.78 16.25 17.30
CA LYS A 196 3.82 15.29 16.94
C LYS A 196 3.25 14.04 16.27
N TYR A 197 2.13 13.52 16.76
CA TYR A 197 1.42 12.40 16.15
C TYR A 197 1.04 12.70 14.70
N TYR A 198 0.49 13.90 14.42
CA TYR A 198 0.21 14.31 13.04
C TYR A 198 1.48 14.38 12.19
N GLU A 199 2.59 14.90 12.72
CA GLU A 199 3.89 14.89 12.02
C GLU A 199 4.43 13.48 11.76
N GLU A 200 3.93 12.45 12.45
CA GLU A 200 4.30 11.04 12.26
C GLU A 200 3.36 10.31 11.27
N VAL A 201 2.05 10.60 11.27
CA VAL A 201 1.06 9.81 10.50
C VAL A 201 0.40 10.53 9.32
N VAL A 202 0.56 11.85 9.20
CA VAL A 202 -0.04 12.67 8.13
C VAL A 202 1.04 13.06 7.15
N LEU A 203 0.92 12.60 5.90
CA LEU A 203 1.95 12.77 4.87
C LEU A 203 2.40 14.23 4.71
N LEU A 204 1.46 15.17 4.56
CA LEU A 204 1.80 16.58 4.35
C LEU A 204 2.51 17.24 5.55
N GLU A 205 2.38 16.66 6.75
CA GLU A 205 3.02 17.11 7.99
C GLU A 205 4.31 16.36 8.31
N GLN A 206 4.66 15.32 7.55
CA GLN A 206 5.89 14.56 7.73
C GLN A 206 7.11 15.39 7.28
N THR A 207 8.23 15.18 7.98
CA THR A 207 9.54 15.65 7.52
C THR A 207 10.02 14.75 6.40
N PHE A 208 10.42 15.35 5.29
CA PHE A 208 10.70 14.66 4.05
C PHE A 208 12.01 13.86 4.14
N VAL A 209 11.89 12.53 4.11
CA VAL A 209 13.04 11.61 4.26
C VAL A 209 14.20 11.84 3.28
N ILE A 210 13.98 12.48 2.13
CA ILE A 210 15.03 12.67 1.13
C ILE A 210 15.98 13.81 1.51
N ASP A 211 15.47 14.91 2.07
CA ASP A 211 16.31 16.04 2.52
C ASP A 211 16.50 16.09 4.04
N GLY A 212 15.64 15.42 4.81
CA GLY A 212 15.71 15.35 6.26
C GLY A 212 15.34 16.65 6.99
N GLU A 213 14.82 17.65 6.28
CA GLU A 213 14.60 19.00 6.80
C GLU A 213 13.20 19.54 6.46
N SER A 214 12.82 19.50 5.20
CA SER A 214 11.58 20.13 4.72
C SER A 214 10.36 19.32 5.13
N LYS A 215 9.21 19.97 5.36
CA LYS A 215 7.92 19.26 5.40
C LYS A 215 7.50 18.88 3.98
N VAL A 216 6.82 17.75 3.81
CA VAL A 216 6.34 17.29 2.48
C VAL A 216 5.49 18.37 1.79
N LYS A 217 4.59 19.05 2.52
CA LYS A 217 3.81 20.17 1.95
C LYS A 217 4.69 21.27 1.36
N ALA A 218 5.79 21.62 2.01
CA ALA A 218 6.72 22.64 1.53
C ALA A 218 7.48 22.18 0.27
N VAL A 219 7.75 20.88 0.15
CA VAL A 219 8.36 20.29 -1.06
C VAL A 219 7.40 20.41 -2.25
N VAL A 220 6.11 20.09 -2.06
CA VAL A 220 5.08 20.23 -3.10
C VAL A 220 4.89 21.70 -3.50
N GLU A 221 4.78 22.61 -2.52
CA GLU A 221 4.68 24.06 -2.77
C GLU A 221 5.88 24.61 -3.53
N LYS A 222 7.09 24.15 -3.20
CA LYS A 222 8.31 24.55 -3.90
C LYS A 222 8.30 24.05 -5.33
N ALA A 223 7.96 22.78 -5.56
CA ALA A 223 7.85 22.23 -6.91
C ALA A 223 6.82 22.96 -7.77
N ALA A 224 5.68 23.36 -7.19
CA ALA A 224 4.67 24.17 -7.88
C ALA A 224 5.23 25.54 -8.32
N LYS A 225 5.97 26.22 -7.43
CA LYS A 225 6.64 27.49 -7.74
C LYS A 225 7.68 27.34 -8.84
N ASP A 226 8.52 26.30 -8.76
CA ASP A 226 9.57 26.03 -9.73
C ASP A 226 8.99 25.67 -11.12
N ALA A 227 7.85 24.97 -11.15
CA ALA A 227 7.13 24.64 -12.38
C ALA A 227 6.28 25.79 -12.93
N GLY A 228 6.04 26.85 -12.15
CA GLY A 228 5.16 27.96 -12.54
C GLY A 228 3.68 27.56 -12.72
N SER A 229 3.24 26.48 -12.07
CA SER A 229 1.88 25.94 -12.14
C SER A 229 1.50 25.35 -10.80
N ASP A 230 0.21 25.42 -10.44
CA ASP A 230 -0.29 24.78 -9.23
C ASP A 230 -0.09 23.26 -9.31
N ILE A 231 0.41 22.67 -8.23
CA ILE A 231 0.53 21.22 -8.05
C ILE A 231 -0.12 20.87 -6.73
N ALA A 232 -1.15 20.03 -6.78
CA ALA A 232 -1.78 19.46 -5.61
C ALA A 232 -1.53 17.95 -5.57
N MET A 233 -1.11 17.43 -4.42
CA MET A 233 -1.17 16.01 -4.18
C MET A 233 -2.60 15.65 -3.80
N SER A 234 -3.27 14.84 -4.61
CA SER A 234 -4.72 14.59 -4.48
C SER A 234 -5.05 13.26 -3.83
N ALA A 235 -4.20 12.27 -4.01
CA ALA A 235 -4.39 10.93 -3.46
C ALA A 235 -3.07 10.16 -3.46
N PHE A 236 -2.98 9.14 -2.62
CA PHE A 236 -1.98 8.09 -2.75
C PHE A 236 -2.58 6.74 -2.38
N GLY A 237 -1.94 5.68 -2.86
CA GLY A 237 -2.21 4.32 -2.43
C GLY A 237 -0.88 3.63 -2.14
N GLN A 238 -0.84 2.79 -1.12
CA GLN A 238 0.34 2.01 -0.77
C GLN A 238 -0.08 0.62 -0.33
N PHE A 239 0.63 -0.39 -0.79
CA PHE A 239 0.61 -1.72 -0.20
C PHE A 239 2.02 -2.17 0.16
N SER A 240 2.16 -2.70 1.37
CA SER A 240 3.28 -3.53 1.78
C SER A 240 2.82 -4.99 1.80
N LEU A 241 3.53 -5.87 1.10
CA LEU A 241 3.19 -7.29 1.00
C LEU A 241 3.07 -7.93 2.38
N GLY A 242 1.96 -8.63 2.62
CA GLY A 242 1.70 -9.38 3.85
C GLY A 242 1.35 -8.50 5.06
N GLU A 243 1.22 -7.19 4.89
CA GLU A 243 0.83 -6.28 5.97
C GLU A 243 -0.51 -6.70 6.59
N GLY A 244 -0.53 -6.93 7.90
CA GLY A 244 -1.73 -7.37 8.63
C GLY A 244 -2.08 -8.85 8.44
N VAL A 245 -1.21 -9.65 7.82
CA VAL A 245 -1.32 -11.12 7.79
C VAL A 245 -0.47 -11.68 8.93
N GLU A 246 -1.10 -12.37 9.88
CA GLU A 246 -0.37 -13.11 10.91
C GLU A 246 0.37 -14.28 10.27
N LYS A 247 1.70 -14.31 10.46
CA LYS A 247 2.52 -15.45 10.06
C LYS A 247 2.58 -16.43 11.23
N GLU A 248 2.19 -17.68 11.01
CA GLU A 248 2.51 -18.74 11.95
C GLU A 248 4.03 -18.96 11.95
N GLU A 249 4.70 -18.69 13.07
CA GLU A 249 6.08 -19.12 13.27
C GLU A 249 6.09 -20.63 13.49
N THR A 250 6.56 -21.40 12.51
CA THR A 250 6.79 -22.83 12.67
C THR A 250 8.20 -23.10 13.17
N ASP A 251 8.31 -23.80 14.30
CA ASP A 251 9.59 -24.33 14.79
C ASP A 251 9.95 -25.58 13.97
N PHE A 252 10.79 -25.37 12.95
CA PHE A 252 11.25 -26.43 12.06
C PHE A 252 11.96 -27.56 12.83
N ALA A 253 12.65 -27.27 13.93
CA ALA A 253 13.30 -28.30 14.74
C ALA A 253 12.27 -29.16 15.47
N ALA A 254 11.20 -28.54 15.99
CA ALA A 254 10.09 -29.26 16.60
C ALA A 254 9.31 -30.10 15.58
N GLU A 255 9.09 -29.59 14.36
CA GLU A 255 8.41 -30.32 13.29
C GLU A 255 9.20 -31.56 12.84
N VAL A 256 10.52 -31.41 12.65
CA VAL A 256 11.42 -32.53 12.31
C VAL A 256 11.47 -33.55 13.45
N ALA A 257 11.53 -33.11 14.71
CA ALA A 257 11.51 -34.01 15.86
C ALA A 257 10.19 -34.80 15.95
N ALA A 258 9.05 -34.17 15.65
CA ALA A 258 7.74 -34.82 15.65
C ALA A 258 7.59 -35.89 14.55
N GLN A 259 8.18 -35.67 13.37
CA GLN A 259 8.16 -36.65 12.26
C GLN A 259 9.09 -37.84 12.49
N LEU A 260 10.18 -37.66 13.23
CA LEU A 260 11.15 -38.72 13.56
C LEU A 260 10.77 -39.53 14.81
N GLY A 261 9.84 -39.02 15.63
CA GLY A 261 9.39 -39.65 16.89
C GLY A 261 8.13 -40.51 16.79
N GLY A 262 7.63 -40.77 15.57
CA GLY A 262 6.46 -41.61 15.28
C GLY A 262 6.80 -43.00 14.76
#